data_AF-K9KZU2-F1
#
_entry.id   AF-K9KZU2-F1
#
_cell.length_a   1.000
_cell.length_b   1.000
_cell.length_c   1.000
_cell.angle_alpha   90.00
_cell.angle_beta   90.00
_cell.angle_gamma   90.00
#
_symmetry.space_group_name_H-M   'P 1'
#
loop_
_entity.id
_entity.type
_entity.pdbx_description
1 polymer ?
#
loop_
_entity_poly.entity_id
_entity_poly.type
_entity_poly.pdbx_seq_one_letter_code
_entity_poly.pdbx_strand_id
1 'polypeptide(L)'
;MPKKPILGYPILGCIIYKKNDGKSMSVREIIKKNRVICKLSQGEVAKALGKPQSYISKIEQGERRVDVDEFIAICFAIGIDPINTLKEVIMEKKHESSF
;
A
#
# COMPACT_ATOMS: atom_id res chain seq x y z
N MET A 1 -4.54 23.52 12.81
CA MET A 1 -4.86 22.19 12.24
C MET A 1 -4.46 22.21 10.78
N PRO A 2 -3.49 21.40 10.31
CA PRO A 2 -3.15 21.41 8.90
C PRO A 2 -4.34 20.90 8.09
N LYS A 3 -4.69 21.64 7.04
CA LYS A 3 -5.85 21.39 6.17
C LYS A 3 -5.66 20.06 5.45
N LYS A 4 -6.69 19.22 5.42
CA LYS A 4 -6.71 17.97 4.64
C LYS A 4 -6.77 18.30 3.14
N PRO A 5 -5.92 17.71 2.29
CA PRO A 5 -5.97 17.99 0.86
C PRO A 5 -7.17 17.31 0.20
N ILE A 6 -7.87 18.09 -0.61
CA ILE A 6 -8.96 17.68 -1.48
C ILE A 6 -8.29 17.40 -2.83
N LEU A 7 -8.14 16.11 -3.17
CA LEU A 7 -7.80 15.61 -4.50
C LEU A 7 -6.67 16.38 -5.25
N GLY A 8 -5.41 16.03 -4.96
CA GLY A 8 -4.22 16.58 -5.62
C GLY A 8 -2.94 16.30 -4.80
N TYR A 9 -2.14 15.36 -5.28
CA TYR A 9 -0.78 14.96 -4.87
C TYR A 9 0.15 16.16 -4.54
N PRO A 10 1.26 16.00 -3.76
CA PRO A 10 1.55 15.11 -2.63
C PRO A 10 1.86 15.92 -1.35
N ILE A 11 1.74 15.32 -0.16
CA ILE A 11 2.58 15.76 0.98
C ILE A 11 3.63 14.68 1.19
N LEU A 12 4.79 14.97 0.62
CA LEU A 12 6.09 14.36 0.85
C LEU A 12 6.24 13.98 2.34
N GLY A 13 6.09 12.71 2.69
CA GLY A 13 5.95 12.37 4.11
C GLY A 13 6.02 10.90 4.50
N CYS A 14 6.57 10.00 3.68
CA CYS A 14 7.06 8.70 4.18
C CYS A 14 7.96 8.02 3.16
N ILE A 15 9.19 8.54 3.00
CA ILE A 15 10.27 7.76 2.39
C ILE A 15 10.90 6.92 3.51
N ILE A 16 10.31 5.75 3.81
CA ILE A 16 10.94 4.75 4.68
C ILE A 16 11.23 3.54 3.81
N TYR A 17 12.38 3.54 3.13
CA TYR A 17 12.87 2.36 2.41
C TYR A 17 13.71 1.51 3.36
N LYS A 18 13.19 0.34 3.73
CA LYS A 18 13.97 -0.70 4.39
C LYS A 18 13.91 -1.97 3.54
N LYS A 19 15.08 -2.48 3.16
CA LYS A 19 15.27 -3.73 2.40
C LYS A 19 14.67 -4.91 3.20
N ASN A 20 13.85 -5.75 2.56
CA ASN A 20 13.30 -6.97 3.18
C ASN A 20 14.26 -8.15 3.10
N ASP A 21 14.26 -8.95 4.16
CA ASP A 21 14.98 -10.20 4.31
C ASP A 21 14.21 -11.33 3.60
N GLY A 22 14.46 -11.52 2.30
CA GLY A 22 14.29 -12.80 1.58
C GLY A 22 12.90 -13.46 1.50
N LYS A 23 11.80 -12.82 1.92
CA LYS A 23 10.45 -13.40 1.87
C LYS A 23 9.57 -12.72 0.81
N SER A 24 9.17 -13.47 -0.22
CA SER A 24 8.24 -13.01 -1.27
C SER A 24 6.92 -12.51 -0.67
N MET A 25 6.68 -11.20 -0.78
CA MET A 25 5.45 -10.56 -0.34
C MET A 25 4.44 -10.37 -1.48
N SER A 26 3.19 -10.73 -1.22
CA SER A 26 2.05 -10.42 -2.07
C SER A 26 1.63 -8.96 -1.97
N VAL A 27 0.89 -8.45 -2.97
CA VAL A 27 0.38 -7.06 -3.00
C VAL A 27 -0.42 -6.70 -1.73
N ARG A 28 -1.20 -7.64 -1.18
CA ARG A 28 -1.93 -7.42 0.08
C ARG A 28 -1.00 -7.25 1.29
N GLU A 29 0.11 -8.00 1.34
CA GLU A 29 1.06 -7.96 2.45
C GLU A 29 1.85 -6.66 2.43
N ILE A 30 2.25 -6.20 1.24
CA ILE A 30 2.97 -4.93 1.12
C ILE A 30 2.07 -3.72 1.44
N ILE A 31 0.79 -3.75 1.05
CA ILE A 31 -0.19 -2.72 1.45
C ILE A 31 -0.31 -2.67 2.98
N LYS A 32 -0.55 -3.84 3.60
CA LYS A 32 -0.69 -3.95 5.06
C LYS A 32 0.56 -3.49 5.80
N LYS A 33 1.73 -3.93 5.34
CA LYS A 33 3.04 -3.57 5.90
C LYS A 33 3.24 -2.06 5.85
N ASN A 34 3.09 -1.44 4.70
CA ASN A 34 3.28 0.01 4.55
C ASN A 34 2.25 0.81 5.37
N ARG A 35 0.98 0.38 5.41
CA ARG A 35 -0.03 1.01 6.26
C ARG A 35 0.39 1.03 7.73
N VAL A 36 0.88 -0.11 8.24
CA VAL A 36 1.33 -0.23 9.64
C VAL A 36 2.58 0.63 9.90
N ILE A 37 3.54 0.65 8.97
CA ILE A 37 4.73 1.50 9.05
C ILE A 37 4.35 2.99 9.12
N CYS A 38 3.40 3.41 8.29
CA CYS A 38 2.84 4.77 8.29
C CYS A 38 1.89 5.04 9.47
N LYS A 39 1.69 4.07 10.38
CA LYS A 39 0.82 4.16 11.57
C LYS A 39 -0.63 4.54 11.27
N LEU A 40 -1.13 4.14 10.11
CA LEU A 40 -2.52 4.38 9.71
C LEU A 40 -3.41 3.19 10.10
N SER A 41 -4.61 3.47 10.59
CA SER A 41 -5.66 2.46 10.75
C SER A 41 -6.31 2.10 9.40
N GLN A 42 -6.93 0.93 9.32
CA GLN A 42 -7.70 0.54 8.12
C GLN A 42 -8.85 1.53 7.84
N GLY A 43 -9.46 2.09 8.90
CA GLY A 43 -10.52 3.08 8.78
C GLY A 43 -10.04 4.41 8.21
N GLU A 44 -8.82 4.85 8.54
CA GLU A 44 -8.24 6.08 7.99
C GLU A 44 -7.95 5.96 6.49
N VAL A 45 -7.35 4.84 6.07
CA VAL A 45 -7.11 4.56 4.64
C VAL A 45 -8.44 4.45 3.89
N ALA A 46 -9.42 3.71 4.44
CA ALA A 46 -10.73 3.57 3.82
C ALA A 46 -11.46 4.92 3.70
N LYS A 47 -11.37 5.77 4.73
CA LYS A 47 -11.95 7.12 4.72
C LYS A 47 -11.31 8.00 3.64
N ALA A 48 -9.99 7.92 3.46
CA ALA A 48 -9.30 8.66 2.40
C ALA A 48 -9.75 8.21 0.98
N LEU A 49 -10.16 6.96 0.84
CA LEU A 49 -10.67 6.38 -0.42
C LEU A 49 -12.19 6.54 -0.60
N GLY A 50 -12.91 7.10 0.37
CA GLY A 50 -14.38 7.13 0.36
C GLY A 50 -15.02 5.74 0.39
N LYS A 51 -14.37 4.77 1.03
CA LYS A 51 -14.81 3.37 1.14
C LYS A 51 -15.10 2.99 2.60
N PRO A 52 -15.92 1.94 2.85
CA PRO A 52 -16.08 1.39 4.19
C PRO A 52 -14.78 0.73 4.67
N GLN A 53 -14.51 0.71 5.98
CA GLN A 53 -13.31 0.06 6.55
C GLN A 53 -13.18 -1.41 6.13
N SER A 54 -14.31 -2.12 5.97
CA SER A 54 -14.35 -3.51 5.52
C SER A 54 -13.73 -3.71 4.13
N TYR A 55 -13.68 -2.67 3.29
CA TYR A 55 -12.99 -2.72 2.00
C TYR A 55 -11.49 -3.01 2.19
N ILE A 56 -10.82 -2.26 3.07
CA ILE A 56 -9.39 -2.48 3.38
C ILE A 56 -9.19 -3.79 4.12
N SER A 57 -10.08 -4.15 5.05
CA SER A 57 -10.00 -5.44 5.75
C SER A 57 -9.98 -6.62 4.78
N LYS A 58 -10.94 -6.65 3.85
CA LYS A 58 -11.07 -7.74 2.86
C LYS A 58 -9.87 -7.82 1.92
N ILE A 59 -9.28 -6.68 1.56
CA ILE A 59 -8.05 -6.62 0.77
C ILE A 59 -6.88 -7.24 1.56
N GLU A 60 -6.68 -6.81 2.81
CA GLU A 60 -5.58 -7.30 3.65
C GLU A 60 -5.72 -8.79 3.98
N GLN A 61 -6.96 -9.29 4.08
CA GLN A 61 -7.27 -10.71 4.27
C GLN A 61 -7.11 -11.53 2.98
N GLY A 62 -7.15 -10.89 1.81
CA GLY A 62 -7.10 -11.55 0.50
C GLY A 62 -8.45 -12.06 0.00
N GLU A 63 -9.55 -11.69 0.67
CA GLU A 63 -10.92 -11.97 0.23
C GLU A 63 -11.31 -11.13 -0.99
N ARG A 64 -10.65 -9.98 -1.17
CA ARG A 64 -10.86 -9.09 -2.31
C ARG A 64 -9.56 -8.93 -3.10
N ARG A 65 -9.63 -9.17 -4.40
CA ARG A 65 -8.55 -8.81 -5.34
C ARG A 65 -8.42 -7.29 -5.42
N VAL A 66 -7.23 -6.82 -5.74
CA VAL A 66 -6.92 -5.39 -5.89
C VAL A 66 -6.51 -5.18 -7.33
N ASP A 67 -7.25 -4.34 -8.03
CA ASP A 67 -6.90 -3.92 -9.39
C ASP A 67 -5.81 -2.84 -9.36
N VAL A 68 -5.16 -2.58 -10.49
CA VAL A 68 -3.97 -1.71 -10.53
C VAL A 68 -4.31 -0.26 -10.16
N ASP A 69 -5.45 0.24 -10.59
CA ASP A 69 -5.98 1.55 -10.24
C ASP A 69 -6.28 1.67 -8.73
N GLU A 70 -6.86 0.62 -8.14
CA GLU A 70 -7.12 0.55 -6.71
C GLU A 70 -5.83 0.49 -5.89
N PHE A 71 -4.83 -0.28 -6.36
CA PHE A 71 -3.52 -0.33 -5.74
C PHE A 71 -2.87 1.06 -5.71
N ILE A 72 -2.89 1.78 -6.84
CA ILE A 72 -2.35 3.14 -6.93
C ILE A 72 -3.09 4.08 -5.96
N ALA A 73 -4.42 4.01 -5.91
CA ALA A 73 -5.21 4.82 -5.00
C ALA A 73 -4.89 4.52 -3.52
N ILE A 74 -4.73 3.25 -3.16
CA ILE A 74 -4.36 2.83 -1.80
C ILE A 74 -2.94 3.32 -1.46
N CYS A 75 -1.97 3.22 -2.36
CA CYS A 75 -0.63 3.76 -2.17
C CYS A 75 -0.67 5.26 -1.86
N PHE A 76 -1.45 6.03 -2.61
CA PHE A 76 -1.62 7.45 -2.35
C PHE A 76 -2.35 7.76 -1.04
N ALA A 77 -3.37 6.97 -0.68
CA ALA A 77 -4.05 7.10 0.60
C ALA A 77 -3.12 6.81 1.80
N ILE A 78 -2.13 5.94 1.62
CA ILE A 78 -1.10 5.65 2.63
C ILE A 78 0.04 6.70 2.62
N GLY A 79 0.27 7.35 1.48
CA GLY A 79 1.35 8.32 1.30
C GLY A 79 2.67 7.70 0.81
N ILE A 80 2.60 6.59 0.08
CA ILE A 80 3.75 5.88 -0.49
C ILE A 80 3.76 5.92 -2.02
N ASP A 81 4.94 5.74 -2.62
CA ASP A 81 5.10 5.70 -4.08
C ASP A 81 4.67 4.34 -4.66
N PRO A 82 3.67 4.29 -5.55
CA PRO A 82 3.17 3.02 -6.10
C PRO A 82 4.19 2.31 -6.98
N ILE A 83 5.07 3.03 -7.68
CA ILE A 83 6.04 2.44 -8.61
C ILE A 83 7.11 1.68 -7.82
N ASN A 84 7.69 2.30 -6.80
CA ASN A 84 8.68 1.69 -5.94
C ASN A 84 8.09 0.56 -5.09
N THR A 85 6.84 0.72 -4.62
CA THR A 85 6.11 -0.34 -3.93
C THR A 85 5.92 -1.56 -4.85
N LEU A 86 5.52 -1.35 -6.11
CA LEU A 86 5.36 -2.45 -7.07
C LEU A 86 6.70 -3.09 -7.45
N LYS A 87 7.78 -2.31 -7.55
CA LYS A 87 9.14 -2.84 -7.77
C LYS A 87 9.56 -3.81 -6.67
N GLU A 88 9.25 -3.54 -5.40
CA GLU A 88 9.53 -4.46 -4.28
C GLU A 88 8.84 -5.82 -4.52
N VAL A 89 7.56 -5.81 -4.91
CA VAL A 89 6.80 -7.04 -5.23
C VAL A 89 7.39 -7.80 -6.43
N ILE A 90 7.86 -7.09 -7.47
CA ILE A 90 8.38 -7.70 -8.70
C ILE A 90 9.81 -8.26 -8.49
N MET A 91 10.67 -7.51 -7.82
CA MET A 91 12.08 -7.87 -7.64
C MET A 91 12.24 -9.13 -6.77
N GLU A 92 11.35 -9.34 -5.80
CA GLU A 92 11.35 -10.56 -4.99
C GLU A 92 10.96 -11.80 -5.82
N LYS A 93 10.00 -11.69 -6.75
CA LYS A 93 9.59 -12.80 -7.62
C LYS A 93 10.68 -13.30 -8.58
N LYS A 94 11.61 -12.44 -8.99
CA LYS A 94 12.72 -12.84 -9.86
C LYS A 94 13.69 -13.81 -9.18
N HIS A 95 13.71 -13.87 -7.85
CA HIS A 95 14.60 -14.75 -7.11
C HIS A 95 14.05 -16.19 -6.94
N GLU A 96 12.76 -16.41 -7.22
CA GLU A 96 12.10 -17.73 -7.20
C GLU A 96 11.99 -18.38 -8.60
N SER A 97 12.35 -17.66 -9.67
CA SER A 97 12.25 -18.13 -11.06
C SER A 97 13.59 -18.48 -11.70
N SER A 98 14.61 -18.83 -10.89
CA SER A 98 15.73 -19.64 -11.37
C SER A 98 15.32 -21.11 -11.27
N PHE A 99 14.55 -21.57 -12.25
CA PHE A 99 14.39 -22.97 -12.58
C PHE A 99 15.05 -23.22 -13.93
#